data_AF-A0A1U9NHU1-F1
#
_entry.id   AF-A0A1U9NHU1-F1
#
_cell.length_a   1.000
_cell.length_b   1.000
_cell.length_c   1.000
_cell.angle_alpha   90.00
_cell.angle_beta   90.00
_cell.angle_gamma   90.00
#
_symmetry.space_group_name_H-M   'P 1'
#
loop_
_entity.id
_entity.type
_entity.pdbx_description
1 polymer ?
#
loop_
_entity_poly.entity_id
_entity_poly.type
_entity_poly.pdbx_seq_one_letter_code
_entity_poly.pdbx_strand_id
1 'polypeptide(L)'
;MYRDIRSWASSVDMMIKEKPEYLVGGHTRPIIGGEKIIEVMTNYRDAIRFVFDKTIEGMNKGMTPDELVDYARLPDRLAEKDYLREYYGNVEWAVRQIFNAHLGWFDGNPTNLFSLSPRQEAIRMAKLAGGEAELLQQAQRAVKSKDNQWAAQLADHLIALNPDASEPKLIKAEALEALAENLLTATGRNYYLTAAQELRKQAE
;
A
#
# COMPACT_ATOMS: atom_id res chain seq x y z
N MET A 1 15.35 1.04 0.61
CA MET A 1 16.01 2.36 0.45
C MET A 1 14.93 3.44 0.57
N TYR A 2 15.01 4.28 1.59
CA TYR A 2 14.11 5.44 1.75
C TYR A 2 14.54 6.58 0.82
N ARG A 3 13.58 7.33 0.30
CA ARG A 3 13.83 8.54 -0.49
C ARG A 3 13.49 9.75 0.37
N ASP A 4 14.46 10.62 0.62
CA ASP A 4 14.23 11.83 1.41
C ASP A 4 13.28 12.79 0.67
N ILE A 5 12.05 12.86 1.18
CA ILE A 5 10.97 13.64 0.59
C ILE A 5 11.24 15.13 0.69
N ARG A 6 11.94 15.60 1.74
CA ARG A 6 12.26 17.02 1.89
C ARG A 6 13.28 17.46 0.85
N SER A 7 14.32 16.65 0.65
CA SER A 7 15.31 16.87 -0.41
C SER A 7 14.66 16.83 -1.80
N TRP A 8 13.72 15.90 -2.01
CA TRP A 8 12.94 15.83 -3.26
C TRP A 8 12.08 17.08 -3.48
N ALA A 9 11.29 17.50 -2.50
CA ALA A 9 10.47 18.71 -2.64
C ALA A 9 11.34 19.97 -2.85
N SER A 10 12.50 20.03 -2.21
CA SER A 10 13.46 21.14 -2.37
C SER A 10 14.05 21.18 -3.79
N SER A 11 14.28 20.04 -4.44
CA SER A 11 14.73 20.03 -5.84
C SER A 11 13.64 20.53 -6.80
N VAL A 12 12.37 20.22 -6.52
CA VAL A 12 11.25 20.79 -7.28
C VAL A 12 11.19 22.31 -7.11
N ASP A 13 11.41 22.83 -5.91
CA ASP A 13 11.51 24.28 -5.68
C ASP A 13 12.64 24.94 -6.47
N MET A 14 13.80 24.29 -6.57
CA MET A 14 14.91 24.81 -7.37
C MET A 14 14.51 24.90 -8.84
N MET A 15 13.89 23.86 -9.40
CA MET A 15 13.44 23.87 -10.79
C MET A 15 12.35 24.91 -11.08
N ILE A 16 11.41 25.13 -10.15
CA ILE A 16 10.37 26.17 -10.28
C ILE A 16 10.99 27.56 -10.42
N LYS A 17 12.08 27.85 -9.69
CA LYS A 17 12.75 29.17 -9.71
C LYS A 17 13.37 29.53 -11.05
N GLU A 18 13.71 28.54 -11.87
CA GLU A 18 14.24 28.74 -13.22
C GLU A 18 13.19 29.25 -14.20
N LYS A 19 11.90 29.28 -13.81
CA LYS A 19 10.77 29.73 -14.65
C LYS A 19 10.77 29.08 -16.05
N PRO A 20 10.77 27.74 -16.14
CA PRO A 20 10.88 27.05 -17.40
C PRO A 20 9.62 27.23 -18.27
N GLU A 21 9.82 27.37 -19.58
CA GLU A 21 8.72 27.35 -20.57
C GLU A 21 8.39 25.94 -21.08
N TYR A 22 9.32 24.99 -20.87
CA TYR A 22 9.19 23.59 -21.26
C TYR A 22 9.74 22.69 -20.15
N LEU A 23 8.98 21.68 -19.77
CA LEU A 23 9.40 20.65 -18.82
C LEU A 23 9.33 19.27 -19.48
N VAL A 24 10.49 18.63 -19.63
CA VAL A 24 10.62 17.29 -20.22
C VAL A 24 11.10 16.33 -19.14
N GLY A 25 10.18 15.50 -18.65
CA GLY A 25 10.51 14.47 -17.66
C GLY A 25 11.13 13.22 -18.30
N GLY A 26 11.79 12.38 -17.49
CA GLY A 26 12.27 11.06 -17.94
C GLY A 26 11.14 10.05 -18.22
N HIS A 27 9.91 10.37 -17.80
CA HIS A 27 8.70 9.60 -18.05
C HIS A 27 7.53 10.54 -18.30
N THR A 28 6.46 10.01 -18.91
CA THR A 28 5.21 10.73 -19.26
C THR A 28 5.40 11.84 -20.31
N ARG A 29 4.37 12.67 -20.52
CA ARG A 29 4.37 13.68 -21.59
C ARG A 29 5.06 14.96 -21.13
N PRO A 30 5.76 15.67 -22.02
CA PRO A 30 6.25 17.03 -21.74
C PRO A 30 5.11 17.97 -21.36
N ILE A 31 5.41 18.95 -20.51
CA ILE A 31 4.51 20.06 -20.17
C ILE A 31 5.05 21.32 -20.84
N ILE A 32 4.16 22.07 -21.49
CA ILE A 32 4.48 23.27 -22.27
C ILE A 32 3.71 24.46 -21.66
N GLY A 33 4.41 25.59 -21.50
CA GLY A 33 3.89 26.86 -21.00
C GLY A 33 4.26 27.12 -19.53
N GLY A 34 4.94 28.23 -19.28
CA GLY A 34 5.48 28.58 -17.96
C GLY A 34 4.45 28.52 -16.83
N GLU A 35 3.29 29.16 -16.97
CA GLU A 35 2.25 29.18 -15.92
C GLU A 35 1.79 27.77 -15.53
N LYS A 36 1.55 26.92 -16.54
CA LYS A 36 1.12 25.53 -16.32
C LYS A 36 2.20 24.70 -15.64
N ILE A 37 3.45 24.89 -16.03
CA ILE A 37 4.58 24.18 -15.41
C ILE A 37 4.70 24.58 -13.93
N ILE A 38 4.65 25.88 -13.64
CA ILE A 38 4.71 26.39 -12.27
C ILE A 38 3.56 25.84 -11.44
N GLU A 39 2.33 25.81 -11.96
CA GLU A 39 1.18 25.22 -11.27
C GLU A 39 1.40 23.73 -10.95
N VAL A 40 1.73 22.91 -11.96
CA VAL A 40 1.89 21.47 -11.81
C VAL A 40 3.00 21.13 -10.83
N MET A 41 4.17 21.76 -10.98
CA MET A 41 5.32 21.50 -10.11
C MET A 41 5.05 21.97 -8.67
N THR A 42 4.35 23.09 -8.50
CA THR A 42 3.93 23.58 -7.16
C THR A 42 2.98 22.59 -6.51
N ASN A 43 1.94 22.14 -7.22
CA ASN A 43 1.00 21.16 -6.69
C ASN A 43 1.68 19.82 -6.35
N TYR A 44 2.61 19.36 -7.19
CA TYR A 44 3.37 18.15 -6.95
C TYR A 44 4.24 18.24 -5.68
N ARG A 45 5.00 19.32 -5.57
CA ARG A 45 5.81 19.63 -4.38
C ARG A 45 4.95 19.69 -3.12
N ASP A 46 3.83 20.39 -3.18
CA ASP A 46 2.94 20.58 -2.03
C ASP A 46 2.26 19.28 -1.62
N ALA A 47 1.91 18.41 -2.57
CA ALA A 47 1.36 17.09 -2.29
C ALA A 47 2.35 16.22 -1.51
N ILE A 48 3.59 16.09 -1.97
CA ILE A 48 4.58 15.25 -1.28
C ILE A 48 4.99 15.82 0.08
N ARG A 49 5.05 17.17 0.21
CA ARG A 49 5.29 17.83 1.50
C ARG A 49 4.13 17.61 2.46
N PHE A 50 2.90 17.75 1.99
CA PHE A 50 1.71 17.55 2.81
C PHE A 50 1.69 16.14 3.42
N VAL A 51 1.92 15.10 2.61
CA VAL A 51 1.96 13.72 3.11
C VAL A 51 3.08 13.55 4.13
N PHE A 52 4.27 14.10 3.87
CA PHE A 52 5.38 14.08 4.81
C PHE A 52 5.03 14.76 6.14
N ASP A 53 4.60 16.01 6.09
CA ASP A 53 4.32 16.83 7.28
C ASP A 53 3.20 16.20 8.12
N LYS A 54 2.13 15.70 7.47
CA LYS A 54 1.04 15.00 8.18
C LYS A 54 1.47 13.67 8.78
N THR A 55 2.35 12.95 8.10
CA THR A 55 2.91 11.72 8.68
C THR A 55 3.73 12.03 9.92
N ILE A 56 4.64 13.01 9.87
CA ILE A 56 5.45 13.43 11.03
C ILE A 56 4.56 13.98 12.15
N GLU A 57 3.53 14.76 11.82
CA GLU A 57 2.56 15.27 12.80
C GLU A 57 1.85 14.13 13.53
N GLY A 58 1.36 13.12 12.82
CA GLY A 58 0.68 11.98 13.42
C GLY A 58 1.62 11.07 14.23
N MET A 59 2.85 10.87 13.75
CA MET A 59 3.89 10.15 14.52
C MET A 59 4.18 10.82 15.86
N ASN A 60 4.29 12.15 15.88
CA ASN A 60 4.47 12.91 17.12
C ASN A 60 3.26 12.82 18.06
N LYS A 61 2.08 12.45 17.55
CA LYS A 61 0.87 12.15 18.35
C LYS A 61 0.80 10.69 18.79
N GLY A 62 1.78 9.86 18.44
CA GLY A 62 1.84 8.44 18.79
C GLY A 62 0.99 7.54 17.90
N MET A 63 0.59 7.99 16.71
CA MET A 63 -0.18 7.18 15.76
C MET A 63 0.69 6.05 15.17
N THR A 64 0.09 4.88 15.02
CA THR A 64 0.65 3.71 14.33
C THR A 64 0.67 3.92 12.81
N PRO A 65 1.47 3.13 12.05
CA PRO A 65 1.48 3.20 10.59
C PRO A 65 0.10 3.06 9.95
N ASP A 66 -0.77 2.20 10.47
CA ASP A 66 -2.11 1.97 9.92
C ASP A 66 -3.03 3.19 10.14
N GLU A 67 -2.99 3.79 11.34
CA GLU A 67 -3.74 5.02 11.63
C GLU A 67 -3.26 6.20 10.77
N LEU A 68 -1.96 6.25 10.49
CA LEU A 68 -1.37 7.32 9.68
C LEU A 68 -1.83 7.29 8.22
N VAL A 69 -2.14 6.12 7.67
CA VAL A 69 -2.66 6.00 6.28
C VAL A 69 -3.96 6.78 6.12
N ASP A 70 -4.81 6.76 7.14
CA ASP A 70 -6.07 7.49 7.14
C ASP A 70 -5.88 8.98 7.49
N TYR A 71 -4.90 9.28 8.33
CA TYR A 71 -4.62 10.64 8.78
C TYR A 71 -3.92 11.52 7.72
N ALA A 72 -2.94 10.98 6.99
CA ALA A 72 -2.08 11.72 6.07
C ALA A 72 -2.60 11.73 4.61
N ARG A 73 -3.92 11.77 4.43
CA ARG A 73 -4.57 11.79 3.12
C ARG A 73 -4.51 13.17 2.47
N LEU A 74 -4.19 13.21 1.18
CA LEU A 74 -4.16 14.46 0.41
C LEU A 74 -5.53 15.15 0.45
N PRO A 75 -5.58 16.49 0.58
CA PRO A 75 -6.82 17.23 0.46
C PRO A 75 -7.36 17.15 -0.98
N ASP A 76 -8.68 17.21 -1.15
CA ASP A 76 -9.38 17.04 -2.45
C ASP A 76 -8.79 17.91 -3.57
N ARG A 77 -8.46 19.17 -3.25
CA ARG A 77 -7.82 20.12 -4.17
C ARG A 77 -6.53 19.60 -4.82
N LEU A 78 -5.86 18.62 -4.21
CA LEU A 78 -4.68 17.94 -4.74
C LEU A 78 -5.03 16.53 -5.24
N ALA A 79 -5.82 15.76 -4.49
CA ALA A 79 -6.14 14.36 -4.79
C ALA A 79 -6.91 14.16 -6.11
N GLU A 80 -7.67 15.17 -6.55
CA GLU A 80 -8.45 15.14 -7.79
C GLU A 80 -7.64 15.51 -9.04
N LYS A 81 -6.42 16.03 -8.88
CA LYS A 81 -5.58 16.42 -10.02
C LYS A 81 -5.03 15.18 -10.72
N ASP A 82 -5.27 15.06 -12.03
CA ASP A 82 -4.90 13.88 -12.82
C ASP A 82 -3.41 13.49 -12.69
N TYR A 83 -2.50 14.47 -12.70
CA TYR A 83 -1.06 14.25 -12.55
C TYR A 83 -0.59 13.91 -11.13
N LEU A 84 -1.50 13.91 -10.15
CA LEU A 84 -1.23 13.45 -8.77
C LEU A 84 -1.92 12.11 -8.45
N ARG A 85 -2.62 11.51 -9.42
CA ARG A 85 -3.25 10.21 -9.24
C ARG A 85 -2.21 9.10 -9.06
N GLU A 86 -2.58 8.09 -8.29
CA GLU A 86 -1.69 7.06 -7.74
C GLU A 86 -1.39 5.91 -8.71
N TYR A 87 -0.97 6.25 -9.93
CA TYR A 87 -0.75 5.27 -11.00
C TYR A 87 0.46 4.34 -10.76
N TYR A 88 1.46 4.78 -9.98
CA TYR A 88 2.71 4.04 -9.77
C TYR A 88 3.06 3.81 -8.30
N GLY A 89 3.08 4.88 -7.50
CA GLY A 89 3.06 4.82 -6.05
C GLY A 89 1.74 5.36 -5.52
N ASN A 90 1.50 5.21 -4.22
CA ASN A 90 0.34 5.75 -3.53
C ASN A 90 0.75 6.38 -2.18
N VAL A 91 -0.16 7.16 -1.62
CA VAL A 91 0.01 7.87 -0.35
C VAL A 91 0.21 6.90 0.80
N GLU A 92 -0.56 5.81 0.87
CA GLU A 92 -0.44 4.80 1.92
C GLU A 92 1.00 4.26 2.03
N TRP A 93 1.60 3.84 0.92
CA TRP A 93 2.95 3.32 0.89
C TRP A 93 3.97 4.40 1.24
N ALA A 94 3.75 5.64 0.79
CA ALA A 94 4.61 6.77 1.16
C ALA A 94 4.60 7.01 2.67
N VAL A 95 3.41 7.02 3.30
CA VAL A 95 3.22 7.16 4.76
C VAL A 95 4.00 6.09 5.50
N ARG A 96 3.80 4.81 5.13
CA ARG A 96 4.50 3.68 5.76
C ARG A 96 6.02 3.78 5.60
N GLN A 97 6.50 4.27 4.46
CA GLN A 97 7.93 4.46 4.22
C GLN A 97 8.51 5.65 4.98
N ILE A 98 7.76 6.74 5.16
CA ILE A 98 8.16 7.86 6.02
C ILE A 98 8.27 7.38 7.47
N PHE A 99 7.26 6.66 7.97
CA PHE A 99 7.29 6.09 9.31
C PHE A 99 8.54 5.22 9.51
N ASN A 100 8.74 4.24 8.62
CA ASN A 100 9.87 3.31 8.70
C ASN A 100 11.23 4.03 8.63
N ALA A 101 11.34 5.11 7.87
CA ALA A 101 12.59 5.88 7.79
C ALA A 101 12.95 6.62 9.09
N HIS A 102 11.97 6.93 9.95
CA HIS A 102 12.17 7.73 11.15
C HIS A 102 12.08 6.91 12.45
N LEU A 103 11.17 5.95 12.52
CA LEU A 103 10.93 5.10 13.71
C LEU A 103 11.29 3.62 13.47
N GLY A 104 11.54 3.22 12.22
CA GLY A 104 11.80 1.83 11.87
C GLY A 104 10.52 1.00 11.76
N TRP A 105 10.68 -0.31 11.88
CA TRP A 105 9.61 -1.30 11.68
C TRP A 105 8.62 -1.38 12.85
N PHE A 106 9.04 -0.96 14.05
CA PHE A 106 8.27 -1.14 15.28
C PHE A 106 7.26 -0.01 15.45
N ASP A 107 5.99 -0.38 15.61
CA ASP A 107 4.85 0.54 15.69
C ASP A 107 4.54 1.04 17.09
N GLY A 108 5.28 0.58 18.11
CA GLY A 108 5.07 0.91 19.52
C GLY A 108 4.19 -0.08 20.28
N ASN A 109 3.50 -1.01 19.61
CA ASN A 109 2.70 -2.03 20.28
C ASN A 109 3.62 -3.17 20.76
N PRO A 110 3.75 -3.42 22.08
CA PRO A 110 4.67 -4.43 22.61
C PRO A 110 4.37 -5.85 22.12
N THR A 111 3.13 -6.14 21.70
CA THR A 111 2.76 -7.43 21.10
C THR A 111 3.56 -7.72 19.83
N ASN A 112 3.91 -6.67 19.08
CA ASN A 112 4.62 -6.77 17.82
C ASN A 112 6.14 -6.90 17.96
N LEU A 113 6.68 -6.73 19.19
CA LEU A 113 8.12 -6.79 19.43
C LEU A 113 8.68 -8.22 19.29
N PHE A 114 7.91 -9.19 19.75
CA PHE A 114 8.23 -10.63 19.69
C PHE A 114 6.98 -11.42 19.31
N SER A 115 6.41 -11.11 18.15
CA SER A 115 5.19 -11.73 17.66
C SER A 115 5.31 -13.25 17.54
N LEU A 116 4.17 -13.93 17.59
CA LEU A 116 4.07 -15.32 17.20
C LEU A 116 4.57 -15.52 15.77
N SER A 117 5.13 -16.70 15.47
CA SER A 117 5.33 -17.05 14.07
C SER A 117 3.98 -17.20 13.35
N PRO A 118 3.92 -16.98 12.02
CA PRO A 118 2.67 -17.11 11.27
C PRO A 118 1.95 -18.44 11.50
N ARG A 119 2.71 -19.55 11.58
CA ARG A 119 2.16 -20.88 11.90
C ARG A 119 1.60 -20.96 13.32
N GLN A 120 2.30 -20.42 14.31
CA GLN A 120 1.84 -20.41 15.70
C GLN A 120 0.55 -19.62 15.89
N GLU A 121 0.42 -18.48 15.20
CA GLU A 121 -0.81 -17.70 15.19
C GLU A 121 -1.93 -18.44 14.47
N ALA A 122 -1.66 -19.01 13.28
CA ALA A 122 -2.64 -19.75 12.51
C ALA A 122 -3.24 -20.95 13.26
N ILE A 123 -2.44 -21.68 14.05
CA ILE A 123 -2.94 -22.79 14.91
C ILE A 123 -3.98 -22.28 15.91
N ARG A 124 -3.70 -21.12 16.54
CA ARG A 124 -4.62 -20.51 17.50
C ARG A 124 -5.87 -20.00 16.80
N MET A 125 -5.73 -19.47 15.59
CA MET A 125 -6.84 -18.92 14.83
C MET A 125 -7.78 -19.99 14.30
N ALA A 126 -7.24 -21.10 13.78
CA ALA A 126 -8.02 -22.28 13.45
C ALA A 126 -8.76 -22.81 14.70
N LYS A 127 -8.10 -22.89 15.86
CA LYS A 127 -8.77 -23.31 17.11
C LYS A 127 -9.92 -22.38 17.49
N LEU A 128 -9.74 -21.06 17.40
CA LEU A 128 -10.80 -20.08 17.70
C LEU A 128 -11.97 -20.18 16.72
N ALA A 129 -11.69 -20.46 15.45
CA ALA A 129 -12.71 -20.66 14.43
C ALA A 129 -13.51 -21.96 14.60
N GLY A 130 -13.06 -22.92 15.42
CA GLY A 130 -13.69 -24.24 15.56
C GLY A 130 -12.98 -25.38 14.80
N GLY A 131 -11.76 -25.13 14.33
CA GLY A 131 -10.90 -26.05 13.59
C GLY A 131 -10.50 -25.51 12.22
N GLU A 132 -9.54 -26.18 11.57
CA GLU A 132 -9.07 -25.78 10.23
C GLU A 132 -10.18 -25.83 9.18
N ALA A 133 -11.09 -26.82 9.29
CA ALA A 133 -12.22 -26.96 8.38
C ALA A 133 -13.21 -25.80 8.49
N GLU A 134 -13.48 -25.29 9.69
CA GLU A 134 -14.36 -24.12 9.85
C GLU A 134 -13.65 -22.84 9.39
N LEU A 135 -12.35 -22.68 9.68
CA LEU A 135 -11.56 -21.57 9.15
C LEU A 135 -11.57 -21.52 7.61
N LEU A 136 -11.45 -22.68 6.96
CA LEU A 136 -11.56 -22.82 5.50
C LEU A 136 -12.95 -22.41 5.00
N GLN A 137 -14.02 -22.85 5.66
CA GLN A 137 -15.38 -22.43 5.30
C GLN A 137 -15.57 -20.92 5.43
N GLN A 138 -14.99 -20.29 6.46
CA GLN A 138 -15.04 -18.84 6.62
C GLN A 138 -14.30 -18.13 5.47
N ALA A 139 -13.14 -18.64 5.04
CA ALA A 139 -12.40 -18.10 3.90
C ALA A 139 -13.21 -18.18 2.59
N GLN A 140 -13.85 -19.32 2.33
CA GLN A 140 -14.74 -19.49 1.17
C GLN A 140 -15.95 -18.54 1.22
N ARG A 141 -16.53 -18.32 2.42
CA ARG A 141 -17.64 -17.37 2.59
C ARG A 141 -17.20 -15.94 2.31
N ALA A 142 -16.01 -15.55 2.78
CA ALA A 142 -15.44 -14.21 2.55
C ALA A 142 -15.28 -13.92 1.04
N VAL A 143 -14.77 -14.89 0.26
CA VAL A 143 -14.72 -14.76 -1.21
C VAL A 143 -16.12 -14.58 -1.79
N LYS A 144 -17.09 -15.43 -1.41
CA LYS A 144 -18.47 -15.34 -1.92
C LYS A 144 -19.15 -14.01 -1.59
N SER A 145 -18.84 -13.41 -0.44
CA SER A 145 -19.34 -12.10 -0.03
C SER A 145 -18.52 -10.93 -0.58
N LYS A 146 -17.51 -11.18 -1.42
CA LYS A 146 -16.57 -10.18 -1.97
C LYS A 146 -15.76 -9.44 -0.90
N ASP A 147 -15.60 -10.04 0.28
CA ASP A 147 -14.70 -9.57 1.32
C ASP A 147 -13.29 -10.09 1.03
N ASN A 148 -12.74 -9.63 -0.09
CA ASN A 148 -11.56 -10.25 -0.70
C ASN A 148 -10.29 -10.02 0.12
N GLN A 149 -10.15 -8.84 0.76
CA GLN A 149 -9.01 -8.59 1.63
C GLN A 149 -9.01 -9.55 2.82
N TRP A 150 -10.17 -9.80 3.42
CA TRP A 150 -10.30 -10.75 4.51
C TRP A 150 -10.11 -12.19 4.05
N ALA A 151 -10.66 -12.56 2.90
CA ALA A 151 -10.45 -13.88 2.31
C ALA A 151 -8.96 -14.20 2.10
N ALA A 152 -8.18 -13.24 1.58
CA ALA A 152 -6.75 -13.39 1.38
C ALA A 152 -5.99 -13.58 2.71
N GLN A 153 -6.37 -12.83 3.76
CA GLN A 153 -5.78 -12.95 5.10
C GLN A 153 -6.13 -14.29 5.79
N LEU A 154 -7.36 -14.76 5.66
CA LEU A 154 -7.76 -16.08 6.15
C LEU A 154 -7.00 -17.20 5.44
N ALA A 155 -6.81 -17.07 4.12
CA ALA A 155 -6.03 -18.01 3.34
C ALA A 155 -4.55 -18.05 3.77
N ASP A 156 -3.97 -16.92 4.22
CA ASP A 156 -2.60 -16.90 4.78
C ASP A 156 -2.46 -17.79 6.01
N HIS A 157 -3.43 -17.77 6.93
CA HIS A 157 -3.42 -18.69 8.07
C HIS A 157 -3.51 -20.16 7.62
N LEU A 158 -4.39 -20.48 6.68
CA LEU A 158 -4.56 -21.83 6.17
C LEU A 158 -3.30 -22.35 5.45
N ILE A 159 -2.64 -21.51 4.64
CA ILE A 159 -1.37 -21.84 3.96
C ILE A 159 -0.25 -22.04 5.01
N ALA A 160 -0.20 -21.24 6.07
CA ALA A 160 0.78 -21.41 7.14
C ALA A 160 0.59 -22.72 7.94
N LEU A 161 -0.64 -23.25 8.00
CA LEU A 161 -0.96 -24.55 8.61
C LEU A 161 -0.58 -25.73 7.71
N ASN A 162 -0.88 -25.62 6.41
CA ASN A 162 -0.53 -26.64 5.43
C ASN A 162 -0.10 -25.99 4.09
N PRO A 163 1.22 -25.79 3.88
CA PRO A 163 1.74 -25.17 2.65
C PRO A 163 1.47 -25.97 1.37
N ASP A 164 1.18 -27.27 1.50
CA ASP A 164 0.92 -28.15 0.37
C ASP A 164 -0.58 -28.18 -0.02
N ALA A 165 -1.46 -27.56 0.77
CA ALA A 165 -2.89 -27.52 0.48
C ALA A 165 -3.20 -26.61 -0.72
N SER A 166 -3.79 -27.19 -1.77
CA SER A 166 -4.18 -26.45 -2.98
C SER A 166 -5.32 -25.46 -2.75
N GLU A 167 -6.33 -25.84 -1.95
CA GLU A 167 -7.57 -25.06 -1.84
C GLU A 167 -7.36 -23.64 -1.23
N PRO A 168 -6.62 -23.46 -0.13
CA PRO A 168 -6.29 -22.12 0.37
C PRO A 168 -5.52 -21.24 -0.63
N LYS A 169 -4.62 -21.83 -1.43
CA LYS A 169 -3.89 -21.11 -2.47
C LYS A 169 -4.84 -20.59 -3.55
N LEU A 170 -5.81 -21.40 -3.96
CA LEU A 170 -6.84 -21.01 -4.94
C LEU A 170 -7.74 -19.90 -4.39
N ILE A 171 -8.16 -19.98 -3.12
CA ILE A 171 -8.92 -18.92 -2.44
C ILE A 171 -8.13 -17.62 -2.43
N LYS A 172 -6.85 -17.66 -2.05
CA LYS A 172 -6.00 -16.47 -2.04
C LYS A 172 -5.81 -15.88 -3.44
N ALA A 173 -5.61 -16.72 -4.45
CA ALA A 173 -5.47 -16.28 -5.83
C ALA A 173 -6.72 -15.54 -6.34
N GLU A 174 -7.91 -16.10 -6.13
CA GLU A 174 -9.18 -15.46 -6.50
C GLU A 174 -9.38 -14.12 -5.78
N ALA A 175 -9.10 -14.08 -4.48
CA ALA A 175 -9.20 -12.85 -3.69
C ALA A 175 -8.24 -11.76 -4.21
N LEU A 176 -6.98 -12.10 -4.51
CA LEU A 176 -5.98 -11.17 -5.04
C LEU A 176 -6.35 -10.65 -6.44
N GLU A 177 -6.87 -11.53 -7.32
CA GLU A 177 -7.37 -11.13 -8.64
C GLU A 177 -8.51 -10.10 -8.50
N ALA A 178 -9.47 -10.33 -7.61
CA ALA A 178 -10.57 -9.42 -7.38
C ALA A 178 -10.14 -8.08 -6.74
N LEU A 179 -9.15 -8.09 -5.83
CA LEU A 179 -8.57 -6.86 -5.29
C LEU A 179 -7.85 -6.05 -6.38
N ALA A 180 -7.22 -6.73 -7.35
CA ALA A 180 -6.49 -6.10 -8.44
C ALA A 180 -7.40 -5.35 -9.44
N GLU A 181 -8.69 -5.71 -9.55
CA GLU A 181 -9.63 -5.06 -10.47
C GLU A 181 -9.82 -3.56 -10.17
N ASN A 182 -9.77 -3.18 -8.90
CA ASN A 182 -10.04 -1.81 -8.44
C ASN A 182 -8.78 -1.00 -8.14
N LEU A 183 -7.58 -1.58 -8.36
CA LEU A 183 -6.32 -0.92 -8.08
C LEU A 183 -5.88 -0.04 -9.26
N LEU A 184 -5.85 1.27 -9.01
CA LEU A 184 -5.27 2.25 -9.95
C LEU A 184 -3.74 2.10 -10.06
N THR A 185 -3.09 1.73 -8.97
CA THR A 185 -1.64 1.61 -8.88
C THR A 185 -1.17 0.38 -9.66
N ALA A 186 -0.53 0.60 -10.81
CA ALA A 186 -0.12 -0.45 -11.73
C ALA A 186 0.85 -1.46 -11.09
N THR A 187 1.76 -0.99 -10.23
CA THR A 187 2.73 -1.84 -9.54
C THR A 187 2.03 -2.79 -8.55
N GLY A 188 1.08 -2.29 -7.76
CA GLY A 188 0.29 -3.09 -6.82
C GLY A 188 -0.64 -4.07 -7.54
N ARG A 189 -1.33 -3.59 -8.57
CA ARG A 189 -2.18 -4.42 -9.44
C ARG A 189 -1.39 -5.59 -10.03
N ASN A 190 -0.25 -5.31 -10.64
CA ASN A 190 0.60 -6.36 -11.24
C ASN A 190 1.12 -7.32 -10.18
N TYR A 191 1.48 -6.84 -8.99
CA TYR A 191 1.94 -7.70 -7.90
C TYR A 191 0.86 -8.70 -7.47
N TYR A 192 -0.38 -8.25 -7.27
CA TYR A 192 -1.50 -9.13 -6.94
C TYR A 192 -1.77 -10.16 -8.04
N LEU A 193 -1.81 -9.75 -9.31
CA LEU A 193 -2.05 -10.65 -10.43
C LEU A 193 -0.93 -11.69 -10.60
N THR A 194 0.33 -11.29 -10.45
CA THR A 194 1.45 -12.24 -10.53
C THR A 194 1.45 -13.21 -9.35
N ALA A 195 1.22 -12.74 -8.13
CA ALA A 195 1.11 -13.61 -6.96
C ALA A 195 -0.03 -14.62 -7.10
N ALA A 196 -1.19 -14.19 -7.61
CA ALA A 196 -2.31 -15.10 -7.90
C ALA A 196 -1.95 -16.18 -8.92
N GLN A 197 -1.26 -15.80 -10.01
CA GLN A 197 -0.78 -16.75 -11.02
C GLN A 197 0.19 -17.79 -10.43
N GLU A 198 1.11 -17.36 -9.56
CA GLU A 198 2.04 -18.27 -8.88
C GLU A 198 1.32 -19.22 -7.92
N LEU A 199 0.37 -18.71 -7.14
CA LEU A 199 -0.45 -19.53 -6.24
C LEU A 199 -1.26 -20.60 -6.98
N ARG A 200 -1.81 -20.28 -8.14
CA ARG A 200 -2.52 -21.25 -9.00
C ARG A 200 -1.58 -22.35 -9.50
N LYS A 201 -0.39 -21.99 -9.99
CA LYS A 201 0.64 -22.98 -10.41
C LYS A 201 1.10 -23.89 -9.27
N GLN A 202 1.16 -23.38 -8.05
CA GLN A 202 1.53 -24.16 -6.86
C GLN A 202 0.39 -25.06 -6.34
N ALA A 203 -0.83 -24.88 -6.84
CA ALA A 203 -2.02 -25.64 -6.45
C ALA A 203 -2.30 -26.81 -7.41
N GLU A 204 -1.70 -26.79 -8.61
CA GLU A 204 -1.63 -27.91 -9.57
C GLU A 204 -0.71 -29.03 -9.06
#